data_AF-A0A2V8R752-F1
#
_entry.id   AF-A0A2V8R752-F1
#
_cell.length_a   1.000
_cell.length_b   1.000
_cell.length_c   1.000
_cell.angle_alpha   90.00
_cell.angle_beta   90.00
_cell.angle_gamma   90.00
#
_symmetry.space_group_name_H-M   'P 1'
#
loop_
_entity.id
_entity.type
_entity.pdbx_description
1 polymer ?
#
loop_
_entity_poly.entity_id
_entity_poly.type
_entity_poly.pdbx_seq_one_letter_code
_entity_poly.pdbx_strand_id
1 'polypeptide(L)'
;MIFPDSLIGGGFPVLADVQGKEHVASLGCLVTDGHTVYALTNRHVCGGPGEEVFGMLGGQKVRIGRNSHKQLTRRPFEEVYEGWPGKNVYVNLDVGLIEVDNLNCWTAQVYGIGLMGKMADLSINISLKLIGCPVRAYGCASGQIRGAVHGLFYRYKSVGGFEYVADFLVGPQKDRPFAVNPSDSGMVLMLDTRARPCCNSRRARRTSASRSGVNITRA
;
A
#
# COMPACT_ATOMS: atom_id res chain seq x y z
N MET A 1 15.62 2.09 -14.78
CA MET A 1 14.79 0.94 -14.35
C MET A 1 14.06 0.43 -15.59
N ILE A 2 14.05 -0.88 -15.85
CA ILE A 2 13.39 -1.45 -17.04
C ILE A 2 12.08 -2.09 -16.56
N PHE A 3 10.95 -1.51 -16.95
CA PHE A 3 9.64 -2.09 -16.71
C PHE A 3 9.21 -2.92 -17.94
N PRO A 4 8.38 -3.97 -17.76
CA PRO A 4 7.82 -4.72 -18.87
C PRO A 4 7.14 -3.83 -19.90
N ASP A 5 7.33 -4.17 -21.17
CA ASP A 5 6.84 -3.36 -22.30
C ASP A 5 5.34 -3.56 -22.60
N SER A 6 4.68 -4.53 -21.95
CA SER A 6 3.33 -4.97 -22.38
C SER A 6 2.23 -4.83 -21.34
N LEU A 7 2.52 -4.92 -20.04
CA LEU A 7 1.50 -4.93 -18.98
C LEU A 7 1.88 -4.06 -17.80
N ILE A 8 0.91 -3.29 -17.31
CA ILE A 8 0.97 -2.43 -16.14
C ILE A 8 0.46 -3.20 -14.92
N GLY A 9 1.15 -3.10 -13.79
CA GLY A 9 0.76 -3.76 -12.55
C GLY A 9 1.23 -3.00 -11.33
N GLY A 10 1.12 -3.63 -10.15
CA GLY A 10 1.65 -3.01 -8.92
C GLY A 10 3.16 -2.77 -9.01
N GLY A 11 3.64 -1.68 -8.41
CA GLY A 11 5.02 -1.24 -8.43
C GLY A 11 5.45 -0.49 -9.70
N PHE A 12 4.58 -0.38 -10.71
CA PHE A 12 4.83 0.47 -11.88
C PHE A 12 4.69 1.95 -11.54
N PRO A 13 5.38 2.85 -12.28
CA PRO A 13 5.24 4.27 -12.08
C PRO A 13 3.85 4.74 -12.52
N VAL A 14 3.26 5.59 -11.70
CA VAL A 14 2.12 6.44 -12.03
C VAL A 14 2.60 7.89 -12.07
N LEU A 15 2.09 8.63 -13.05
CA LEU A 15 2.48 10.00 -13.36
C LEU A 15 1.23 10.87 -13.39
N ALA A 16 1.28 12.01 -12.70
CA ALA A 16 0.24 13.03 -12.75
C ALA A 16 0.88 14.41 -12.95
N ASP A 17 0.33 15.22 -13.85
CA ASP A 17 0.82 16.57 -14.10
C ASP A 17 -0.01 17.59 -13.33
N VAL A 18 0.57 18.18 -12.30
CA VAL A 18 -0.10 19.15 -11.43
C VAL A 18 0.68 20.47 -11.48
N GLN A 19 0.01 21.55 -11.91
CA GLN A 19 0.59 22.90 -11.99
C GLN A 19 1.91 22.95 -12.79
N GLY A 20 2.02 22.19 -13.88
CA GLY A 20 3.21 22.13 -14.72
C GLY A 20 4.38 21.34 -14.12
N LYS A 21 4.14 20.56 -13.05
CA LYS A 21 5.09 19.61 -12.48
C LYS A 21 4.57 18.19 -12.59
N GLU A 22 5.44 17.29 -13.02
CA GLU A 22 5.15 15.85 -13.03
C GLU A 22 5.40 15.27 -11.64
N HIS A 23 4.36 14.66 -11.08
CA HIS A 23 4.41 13.89 -9.86
C HIS A 23 4.52 12.41 -10.20
N VAL A 24 5.57 11.77 -9.68
CA VAL A 24 5.83 10.34 -9.90
C VAL A 24 5.58 9.58 -8.61
N ALA A 25 4.75 8.56 -8.67
CA ALA A 25 4.59 7.59 -7.60
C ALA A 25 4.44 6.16 -8.13
N SER A 26 4.02 5.22 -7.28
CA SER A 26 3.83 3.82 -7.60
C SER A 26 2.35 3.43 -7.66
N LEU A 27 2.02 2.53 -8.57
CA LEU A 27 0.75 1.81 -8.56
C LEU A 27 0.79 0.73 -7.48
N GLY A 28 -0.30 0.56 -6.75
CA GLY A 28 -0.42 -0.45 -5.70
C GLY A 28 -0.88 -1.79 -6.25
N CYS A 29 -2.15 -1.84 -6.65
CA CYS A 29 -2.80 -3.01 -7.23
C CYS A 29 -4.11 -2.62 -7.93
N LEU A 30 -4.70 -3.57 -8.63
CA LEU A 30 -6.08 -3.43 -9.12
C LEU A 30 -7.08 -3.75 -8.00
N VAL A 31 -8.16 -2.96 -7.93
CA VAL A 31 -9.32 -3.16 -7.05
C VAL A 31 -10.60 -2.95 -7.86
N THR A 32 -11.74 -3.45 -7.38
CA THR A 32 -13.03 -3.30 -8.08
C THR A 32 -14.18 -3.13 -7.09
N ASP A 33 -15.20 -2.38 -7.50
CA ASP A 33 -16.49 -2.29 -6.82
C ASP A 33 -17.54 -3.27 -7.39
N GLY A 34 -17.11 -4.20 -8.24
CA GLY A 34 -17.97 -5.15 -8.95
C GLY A 34 -18.47 -4.67 -10.31
N HIS A 35 -18.36 -3.37 -10.61
CA HIS A 35 -18.71 -2.81 -11.92
C HIS A 35 -17.48 -2.23 -12.63
N THR A 36 -16.72 -1.39 -11.92
CA THR A 36 -15.55 -0.68 -12.45
C THR A 36 -14.29 -1.25 -11.79
N VAL A 37 -13.23 -1.37 -12.58
CA VAL A 37 -11.90 -1.71 -12.07
C VAL A 37 -11.08 -0.44 -11.95
N TYR A 38 -10.43 -0.30 -10.81
CA TYR A 38 -9.60 0.83 -10.47
C TYR A 38 -8.17 0.38 -10.23
N ALA A 39 -7.21 1.26 -10.49
CA ALA A 39 -5.86 1.12 -9.97
C ALA A 39 -5.74 1.91 -8.66
N LEU A 40 -5.29 1.24 -7.60
CA LEU A 40 -5.06 1.81 -6.28
C LEU A 40 -3.69 2.50 -6.23
N THR A 41 -3.64 3.69 -5.65
CA THR A 41 -2.39 4.38 -5.27
C THR A 41 -2.70 5.38 -4.14
N ASN A 42 -1.80 6.31 -3.84
CA ASN A 42 -2.03 7.35 -2.84
C ASN A 42 -2.79 8.55 -3.42
N ARG A 43 -3.70 9.13 -2.63
CA ARG A 43 -4.53 10.27 -3.05
C ARG A 43 -3.68 11.48 -3.42
N HIS A 44 -2.65 11.78 -2.62
CA HIS A 44 -1.80 12.94 -2.88
C HIS A 44 -1.04 12.88 -4.21
N VAL A 45 -1.02 11.72 -4.88
CA VAL A 45 -0.36 11.50 -6.16
C VAL A 45 -1.30 11.82 -7.32
N CYS A 46 -2.54 11.36 -7.28
CA CYS A 46 -3.45 11.39 -8.43
C CYS A 46 -4.03 12.77 -8.78
N GLY A 47 -3.70 13.82 -8.01
CA GLY A 47 -4.27 15.15 -8.21
C GLY A 47 -5.76 15.22 -7.84
N GLY A 48 -6.50 16.13 -8.49
CA GLY A 48 -7.93 16.32 -8.30
C GLY A 48 -8.79 15.24 -9.00
N PRO A 49 -10.06 15.03 -8.59
CA PRO A 49 -10.97 14.15 -9.31
C PRO A 49 -11.15 14.56 -10.78
N GLY A 50 -11.16 13.57 -11.68
CA GLY A 50 -11.30 13.76 -13.13
C GLY A 50 -9.99 14.07 -13.85
N GLU A 51 -8.92 14.42 -13.13
CA GLU A 51 -7.60 14.67 -13.74
C GLU A 51 -7.07 13.39 -14.41
N GLU A 52 -6.36 13.59 -15.53
CA GLU A 52 -5.77 12.50 -16.28
C GLU A 52 -4.55 11.96 -15.58
N VAL A 53 -4.46 10.64 -15.55
CA VAL A 53 -3.35 9.94 -14.92
C VAL A 53 -2.67 9.09 -15.98
N PHE A 54 -1.34 9.10 -15.93
CA PHE A 54 -0.47 8.44 -16.89
C PHE A 54 0.36 7.36 -16.21
N GLY A 55 0.84 6.41 -16.99
CA GLY A 55 1.81 5.41 -16.59
C GLY A 55 2.93 5.32 -17.61
N MET A 56 3.91 4.45 -17.35
CA MET A 56 4.99 4.17 -18.31
C MET A 56 4.85 2.77 -18.87
N LEU A 57 4.74 2.68 -20.20
CA LEU A 57 4.70 1.43 -20.94
C LEU A 57 5.69 1.49 -22.11
N GLY A 58 6.63 0.54 -22.19
CA GLY A 58 7.66 0.55 -23.23
C GLY A 58 8.52 1.83 -23.23
N GLY A 59 8.71 2.46 -22.07
CA GLY A 59 9.42 3.73 -21.95
C GLY A 59 8.64 4.96 -22.43
N GLN A 60 7.38 4.81 -22.84
CA GLN A 60 6.51 5.92 -23.23
C GLN A 60 5.49 6.24 -22.15
N LYS A 61 5.22 7.54 -21.99
CA LYS A 61 4.12 8.04 -21.16
C LYS A 61 2.80 7.75 -21.86
N VAL A 62 1.96 6.94 -21.23
CA VAL A 62 0.66 6.54 -21.77
C VAL A 62 -0.44 6.93 -20.79
N ARG A 63 -1.56 7.44 -21.28
CA ARG A 63 -2.73 7.70 -20.44
C ARG A 63 -3.29 6.36 -19.98
N ILE A 64 -3.47 6.19 -18.67
CA ILE A 64 -3.95 4.94 -18.08
C ILE A 64 -5.36 5.07 -17.50
N GLY A 65 -5.82 6.29 -17.27
CA GLY A 65 -7.13 6.53 -16.69
C GLY A 65 -7.34 7.96 -16.23
N ARG A 66 -8.34 8.12 -15.36
CA ARG A 66 -8.62 9.36 -14.65
C ARG A 66 -8.75 9.11 -13.16
N ASN A 67 -8.38 10.10 -12.36
CA ASN A 67 -8.56 10.03 -10.93
C ASN A 67 -10.06 10.00 -10.58
N SER A 68 -10.46 9.02 -9.78
CA SER A 68 -11.86 8.84 -9.37
C SER A 68 -12.25 9.89 -8.32
N HIS A 69 -13.56 10.14 -8.23
CA HIS A 69 -14.15 10.85 -7.09
C HIS A 69 -14.10 10.04 -5.79
N LYS A 70 -13.89 8.72 -5.89
CA LYS A 70 -13.77 7.81 -4.74
C LYS A 70 -12.36 7.89 -4.16
N GLN A 71 -12.18 8.78 -3.18
CA GLN A 71 -10.91 8.99 -2.50
C GLN A 71 -11.11 9.04 -0.99
N LEU A 72 -10.09 8.63 -0.23
CA LEU A 72 -10.04 8.78 1.22
C LEU A 72 -8.81 9.60 1.61
N THR A 73 -8.89 10.28 2.75
CA THR A 73 -7.72 11.00 3.33
C THR A 73 -7.56 10.65 4.80
N ARG A 74 -8.64 10.71 5.56
CA ARG A 74 -8.69 10.29 6.96
C ARG A 74 -10.11 9.90 7.31
N ARG A 75 -10.25 9.01 8.28
CA ARG A 75 -11.55 8.60 8.84
C ARG A 75 -11.44 8.53 10.36
N PRO A 76 -12.52 8.80 11.10
CA PRO A 76 -12.55 8.55 12.55
C PRO A 76 -12.16 7.11 12.85
N PHE A 77 -11.37 6.91 13.90
CA PHE A 77 -10.86 5.59 14.27
C PHE A 77 -11.97 4.58 14.50
N GLU A 78 -13.05 4.99 15.17
CA GLU A 78 -14.19 4.13 15.51
C GLU A 78 -15.03 3.72 14.27
N GLU A 79 -14.95 4.47 13.16
CA GLU A 79 -15.55 4.07 11.88
C GLU A 79 -14.69 3.04 11.13
N VAL A 80 -13.39 3.05 11.37
CA VAL A 80 -12.41 2.18 10.70
C VAL A 80 -12.21 0.88 11.48
N TYR A 81 -12.29 0.93 12.80
CA TYR A 81 -12.16 -0.18 13.74
C TYR A 81 -13.40 -0.24 14.62
N GLU A 82 -14.50 -0.72 14.04
CA GLU A 82 -15.79 -0.80 14.72
C GLU A 82 -15.67 -1.62 16.01
N GLY A 83 -16.21 -1.08 17.11
CA GLY A 83 -16.15 -1.69 18.44
C GLY A 83 -14.87 -1.41 19.24
N TRP A 84 -13.86 -0.76 18.65
CA TRP A 84 -12.67 -0.33 19.40
C TRP A 84 -12.86 1.08 19.98
N PRO A 85 -12.32 1.37 21.17
CA PRO A 85 -12.33 2.74 21.71
C PRO A 85 -11.40 3.62 20.89
N GLY A 86 -11.78 4.88 20.65
CA GLY A 86 -10.92 5.76 19.85
C GLY A 86 -11.47 7.17 19.64
N LYS A 87 -12.17 7.73 20.63
CA LYS A 87 -12.71 9.08 20.54
C LYS A 87 -11.61 10.11 20.24
N ASN A 88 -11.93 11.04 19.36
CA ASN A 88 -11.02 12.09 18.88
C ASN A 88 -9.74 11.55 18.22
N VAL A 89 -9.76 10.33 17.69
CA VAL A 89 -8.64 9.77 16.91
C VAL A 89 -9.04 9.66 15.44
N TYR A 90 -8.16 10.10 14.55
CA TYR A 90 -8.26 9.91 13.10
C TYR A 90 -7.21 8.93 12.61
N VAL A 91 -7.64 7.95 11.80
CA VAL A 91 -6.74 7.09 11.03
C VAL A 91 -6.42 7.78 9.72
N ASN A 92 -5.13 7.86 9.39
CA ASN A 92 -4.67 8.37 8.10
C ASN A 92 -4.90 7.34 7.00
N LEU A 93 -5.69 7.69 5.99
CA LEU A 93 -6.03 6.83 4.87
C LEU A 93 -5.80 7.60 3.58
N ASP A 94 -4.59 7.55 3.05
CA ASP A 94 -4.22 8.30 1.85
C ASP A 94 -4.47 7.44 0.61
N VAL A 95 -5.74 7.28 0.24
CA VAL A 95 -6.20 6.34 -0.79
C VAL A 95 -6.74 7.09 -2.00
N GLY A 96 -6.10 6.90 -3.14
CA GLY A 96 -6.54 7.37 -4.44
C GLY A 96 -6.89 6.19 -5.35
N LEU A 97 -7.95 6.34 -6.14
CA LEU A 97 -8.38 5.36 -7.14
C LEU A 97 -8.31 5.99 -8.52
N ILE A 98 -7.76 5.24 -9.47
CA ILE A 98 -7.73 5.63 -10.88
C ILE A 98 -8.73 4.75 -11.62
N GLU A 99 -9.75 5.35 -12.22
CA GLU A 99 -10.64 4.67 -13.15
C GLU A 99 -9.85 4.33 -14.42
N VAL A 100 -9.61 3.03 -14.64
CA VAL A 100 -8.75 2.54 -15.71
C VAL A 100 -9.47 2.63 -17.05
N ASP A 101 -8.84 3.25 -18.06
CA ASP A 101 -9.44 3.40 -19.39
C ASP A 101 -9.57 2.06 -20.13
N ASN A 102 -8.55 1.19 -20.04
CA ASN A 102 -8.49 -0.09 -20.75
C ASN A 102 -7.75 -1.14 -19.94
N LEU A 103 -8.45 -2.21 -19.55
CA LEU A 103 -7.89 -3.30 -18.74
C LEU A 103 -6.98 -4.27 -19.50
N ASN A 104 -7.00 -4.27 -20.84
CA ASN A 104 -6.23 -5.23 -21.64
C ASN A 104 -4.71 -5.08 -21.47
N CYS A 105 -4.26 -3.91 -21.00
CA CYS A 105 -2.85 -3.61 -20.74
C CYS A 105 -2.47 -3.79 -19.25
N TRP A 106 -3.28 -4.50 -18.46
CA TRP A 106 -3.09 -4.62 -17.01
C TRP A 106 -2.89 -6.06 -16.53
N THR A 107 -2.19 -6.18 -15.40
CA THR A 107 -2.03 -7.42 -14.66
C THR A 107 -2.29 -7.22 -13.17
N ALA A 108 -2.86 -8.24 -12.52
CA ALA A 108 -3.01 -8.29 -11.07
C ALA A 108 -1.68 -8.60 -10.34
N GLN A 109 -0.60 -8.87 -11.07
CA GLN A 109 0.71 -9.11 -10.50
C GLN A 109 1.35 -7.79 -10.04
N VAL A 110 2.03 -7.86 -8.90
CA VAL A 110 2.93 -6.79 -8.47
C VAL A 110 4.33 -7.10 -8.98
N TYR A 111 4.93 -6.14 -9.66
CA TYR A 111 6.24 -6.28 -10.28
C TYR A 111 7.29 -6.71 -9.26
N GLY A 112 8.17 -7.65 -9.65
CA GLY A 112 9.18 -8.24 -8.77
C GLY A 112 8.65 -9.07 -7.58
N ILE A 113 7.33 -9.20 -7.41
CA ILE A 113 6.71 -9.94 -6.29
C ILE A 113 5.85 -11.11 -6.79
N GLY A 114 5.06 -10.90 -7.84
CA GLY A 114 4.07 -11.83 -8.36
C GLY A 114 2.65 -11.53 -7.86
N LEU A 115 1.80 -12.57 -7.86
CA LEU A 115 0.42 -12.44 -7.39
C LEU A 115 0.34 -12.21 -5.88
N MET A 116 -0.58 -11.34 -5.50
CA MET A 116 -0.93 -11.08 -4.12
C MET A 116 -1.60 -12.29 -3.47
N GLY A 117 -1.31 -12.50 -2.18
CA GLY A 117 -1.96 -13.52 -1.37
C GLY A 117 -3.36 -13.09 -0.91
N LYS A 118 -3.96 -13.86 0.01
CA LYS A 118 -5.25 -13.51 0.60
C LYS A 118 -5.12 -12.21 1.41
N MET A 119 -6.17 -11.37 1.38
CA MET A 119 -6.24 -10.20 2.25
C MET A 119 -6.35 -10.64 3.72
N ALA A 120 -5.60 -9.97 4.59
CA ALA A 120 -5.80 -10.11 6.03
C ALA A 120 -7.01 -9.28 6.45
N ASP A 121 -7.95 -9.87 7.18
CA ASP A 121 -8.92 -9.08 7.93
C ASP A 121 -8.26 -8.56 9.22
N LEU A 122 -8.15 -7.24 9.30
CA LEU A 122 -7.52 -6.52 10.40
C LEU A 122 -8.55 -5.72 11.21
N SER A 123 -9.84 -5.77 10.87
CA SER A 123 -10.87 -4.94 11.52
C SER A 123 -11.07 -5.28 13.00
N ILE A 124 -11.02 -6.57 13.36
CA ILE A 124 -11.30 -7.05 14.72
C ILE A 124 -10.19 -7.91 15.33
N ASN A 125 -9.20 -8.33 14.53
CA ASN A 125 -8.19 -9.32 14.90
C ASN A 125 -6.74 -8.80 14.80
N ILE A 126 -6.53 -7.47 14.89
CA ILE A 126 -5.17 -6.91 14.96
C ILE A 126 -4.48 -7.39 16.24
N SER A 127 -3.46 -8.22 16.06
CA SER A 127 -2.67 -8.80 17.14
C SER A 127 -1.28 -8.18 17.19
N LEU A 128 -0.74 -8.01 18.40
CA LEU A 128 0.67 -7.65 18.61
C LEU A 128 1.65 -8.63 17.96
N LYS A 129 1.20 -9.84 17.58
CA LYS A 129 1.98 -10.80 16.79
C LYS A 129 2.41 -10.26 15.42
N LEU A 130 1.76 -9.22 14.91
CA LEU A 130 2.17 -8.54 13.67
C LEU A 130 3.47 -7.76 13.85
N ILE A 131 3.78 -7.30 15.07
CA ILE A 131 5.04 -6.62 15.34
C ILE A 131 6.19 -7.61 15.14
N GLY A 132 7.18 -7.16 14.37
CA GLY A 132 8.33 -7.93 13.93
C GLY A 132 8.07 -8.84 12.73
N CYS A 133 6.83 -8.92 12.22
CA CYS A 133 6.57 -9.64 10.98
C CYS A 133 7.25 -8.93 9.80
N PRO A 134 7.95 -9.69 8.94
CA PRO A 134 8.61 -9.13 7.77
C PRO A 134 7.56 -8.71 6.74
N VAL A 135 7.85 -7.61 6.05
CA VAL A 135 7.05 -7.13 4.92
C VAL A 135 7.94 -6.92 3.69
N ARG A 136 7.34 -6.98 2.52
CA ARG A 136 7.98 -6.74 1.23
C ARG A 136 7.07 -5.92 0.33
N ALA A 137 7.68 -5.09 -0.51
CA ALA A 137 6.99 -4.29 -1.52
C ALA A 137 7.89 -4.10 -2.74
N TYR A 138 7.33 -3.52 -3.78
CA TYR A 138 8.06 -3.04 -4.94
C TYR A 138 7.57 -1.62 -5.24
N GLY A 139 8.47 -0.65 -5.11
CA GLY A 139 8.21 0.74 -5.46
C GLY A 139 8.90 1.10 -6.77
N CYS A 140 8.31 2.03 -7.52
CA CYS A 140 8.81 2.41 -8.84
C CYS A 140 10.16 3.15 -8.79
N ALA A 141 10.56 3.68 -7.62
CA ALA A 141 11.84 4.37 -7.46
C ALA A 141 12.88 3.50 -6.76
N SER A 142 12.52 2.88 -5.62
CA SER A 142 13.46 2.07 -4.83
C SER A 142 13.54 0.61 -5.28
N GLY A 143 12.64 0.16 -6.16
CA GLY A 143 12.54 -1.23 -6.55
C GLY A 143 12.11 -2.12 -5.38
N GLN A 144 12.81 -3.23 -5.16
CA GLN A 144 12.44 -4.19 -4.13
C GLN A 144 12.73 -3.66 -2.71
N ILE A 145 11.66 -3.47 -1.94
CA ILE A 145 11.71 -3.00 -0.56
C ILE A 145 11.43 -4.16 0.39
N ARG A 146 12.17 -4.20 1.51
CA ARG A 146 11.93 -5.12 2.62
C ARG A 146 12.03 -4.39 3.94
N GLY A 147 11.11 -4.69 4.84
CA GLY A 147 11.05 -4.10 6.17
C GLY A 147 10.40 -5.05 7.18
N ALA A 148 10.06 -4.53 8.34
CA ALA A 148 9.24 -5.22 9.31
C ALA A 148 8.24 -4.23 9.93
N VAL A 149 7.10 -4.74 10.37
CA VAL A 149 6.18 -3.98 11.21
C VAL A 149 6.85 -3.73 12.55
N HIS A 150 7.01 -2.47 12.95
CA HIS A 150 7.64 -2.06 14.20
C HIS A 150 6.61 -1.63 15.24
N GLY A 151 5.45 -1.16 14.79
CA GLY A 151 4.38 -0.71 15.67
C GLY A 151 3.03 -0.74 14.97
N LEU A 152 1.99 -0.68 15.80
CA LEU A 152 0.60 -0.59 15.38
C LEU A 152 0.04 0.73 15.90
N PHE A 153 -0.86 1.35 15.15
CA PHE A 153 -1.53 2.60 15.54
C PHE A 153 -0.55 3.71 15.97
N TYR A 154 0.49 3.92 15.17
CA TYR A 154 1.53 4.88 15.47
C TYR A 154 0.98 6.31 15.39
N ARG A 155 0.95 6.99 16.54
CA ARG A 155 0.58 8.40 16.64
C ARG A 155 1.72 9.26 16.09
N TYR A 156 1.45 9.95 14.99
CA TYR A 156 2.42 10.83 14.33
C TYR A 156 2.12 12.31 14.53
N LYS A 157 0.91 12.68 14.98
CA LYS A 157 0.51 14.07 15.20
C LYS A 157 -0.60 14.16 16.26
N SER A 158 -0.53 15.20 17.07
CA SER A 158 -1.56 15.58 18.05
C SER A 158 -1.86 17.07 17.92
N VAL A 159 -3.12 17.44 17.69
CA VAL A 159 -3.54 18.85 17.53
C VAL A 159 -4.94 19.05 18.08
N GLY A 160 -5.12 20.04 18.96
CA GLY A 160 -6.45 20.49 19.40
C GLY A 160 -7.29 19.41 20.09
N GLY A 161 -6.64 18.49 20.82
CA GLY A 161 -7.32 17.36 21.47
C GLY A 161 -7.65 16.20 20.54
N PHE A 162 -7.21 16.25 19.27
CA PHE A 162 -7.30 15.14 18.34
C PHE A 162 -5.94 14.48 18.10
N GLU A 163 -5.97 13.16 17.98
CA GLU A 163 -4.81 12.34 17.65
C GLU A 163 -4.91 11.82 16.21
N TYR A 164 -3.77 11.76 15.53
CA TYR A 164 -3.66 11.22 14.19
C TYR A 164 -2.71 10.03 14.19
N VAL A 165 -3.23 8.89 13.76
CA VAL A 165 -2.53 7.61 13.78
C VAL A 165 -2.40 7.02 12.38
N ALA A 166 -1.31 6.28 12.16
CA ALA A 166 -1.17 5.37 11.02
C ALA A 166 -1.34 3.92 11.52
N ASP A 167 -1.96 3.05 10.73
CA ASP A 167 -2.25 1.67 11.13
C ASP A 167 -0.98 0.89 11.49
N PHE A 168 0.07 1.09 10.70
CA PHE A 168 1.35 0.41 10.84
C PHE A 168 2.50 1.40 10.81
N LEU A 169 3.45 1.23 11.72
CA LEU A 169 4.80 1.76 11.57
C LEU A 169 5.66 0.65 10.98
N VAL A 170 6.21 0.86 9.79
CA VAL A 170 7.12 -0.08 9.12
C VAL A 170 8.52 0.51 9.09
N GLY A 171 9.50 -0.31 9.42
CA GLY A 171 10.89 0.12 9.51
C GLY A 171 11.88 -0.97 9.07
N PRO A 172 13.19 -0.73 9.31
CA PRO A 172 14.25 -1.63 8.87
C PRO A 172 14.21 -3.00 9.52
N GLN A 173 14.80 -3.97 8.83
CA GLN A 173 15.19 -5.26 9.44
C GLN A 173 16.61 -5.11 9.98
N LYS A 174 16.99 -5.94 10.98
CA LYS A 174 18.27 -5.84 11.72
C LYS A 174 19.49 -5.48 10.86
N ASP A 175 19.59 -6.08 9.68
CA ASP A 175 20.75 -5.95 8.80
C ASP A 175 20.41 -5.35 7.43
N ARG A 176 19.25 -4.70 7.29
CA ARG A 176 18.81 -4.12 6.02
C ARG A 176 18.13 -2.77 6.23
N PRO A 177 18.66 -1.68 5.63
CA PRO A 177 18.03 -0.37 5.72
C PRO A 177 16.65 -0.41 5.05
N PHE A 178 15.71 0.34 5.62
CA PHE A 178 14.41 0.58 5.02
C PHE A 178 14.50 1.83 4.14
N ALA A 179 15.03 1.65 2.92
CA ALA A 179 15.15 2.71 1.95
C ALA A 179 13.84 2.82 1.16
N VAL A 180 13.08 3.88 1.43
CA VAL A 180 11.90 4.27 0.66
C VAL A 180 12.10 5.71 0.19
N ASN A 181 11.71 5.99 -1.04
CA ASN A 181 11.72 7.31 -1.64
C ASN A 181 10.29 7.86 -1.70
N PRO A 182 10.10 9.20 -1.75
CA PRO A 182 8.77 9.78 -1.92
C PRO A 182 7.99 9.24 -3.12
N SER A 183 8.69 8.86 -4.20
CA SER A 183 8.07 8.26 -5.39
C SER A 183 7.66 6.78 -5.23
N ASP A 184 7.96 6.14 -4.10
CA ASP A 184 7.40 4.83 -3.80
C ASP A 184 5.98 4.90 -3.23
N SER A 185 5.46 6.11 -2.96
CA SER A 185 4.06 6.32 -2.54
C SER A 185 3.10 5.54 -3.45
N GLY A 186 2.12 4.87 -2.86
CA GLY A 186 1.16 4.02 -3.59
C GLY A 186 1.57 2.55 -3.68
N MET A 187 2.83 2.20 -3.37
CA MET A 187 3.22 0.80 -3.29
C MET A 187 2.46 0.06 -2.18
N VAL A 188 2.21 -1.24 -2.41
CA VAL A 188 1.55 -2.11 -1.43
C VAL A 188 2.58 -2.91 -0.63
N LEU A 189 2.50 -2.80 0.69
CA LEU A 189 3.32 -3.58 1.63
C LEU A 189 2.65 -4.90 1.97
N MET A 190 3.29 -6.01 1.63
CA MET A 190 2.75 -7.36 1.83
C MET A 190 3.50 -8.05 2.96
N LEU A 191 2.80 -8.79 3.85
CA LEU A 191 3.50 -9.64 4.80
C LEU A 191 4.24 -10.75 4.04
N ASP A 192 5.50 -10.95 4.41
CA ASP A 192 6.31 -12.01 3.86
C ASP A 192 6.18 -13.26 4.74
N THR A 193 5.14 -14.06 4.50
CA THR A 193 4.88 -15.30 5.28
C THR A 193 5.93 -16.39 5.09
N ARG A 194 6.84 -16.23 4.12
CA ARG A 194 7.99 -17.12 3.92
C ARG A 194 9.16 -16.75 4.83
N ALA A 195 9.29 -15.48 5.15
CA ALA A 195 10.34 -14.96 6.02
C ALA A 195 10.01 -15.18 7.52
N ARG A 196 11.04 -15.34 8.34
CA ARG A 196 10.88 -15.47 9.79
C ARG A 196 10.68 -14.08 10.43
N PRO A 197 9.82 -13.95 11.46
CA PRO A 197 9.73 -12.72 12.26
C PRO A 197 11.08 -12.32 12.84
N CYS A 198 11.38 -11.02 12.85
CA CYS A 198 12.65 -10.52 13.38
C CYS A 198 12.72 -10.60 14.90
N CYS A 199 11.59 -10.65 15.61
CA CYS A 199 11.51 -10.92 17.03
C CYS A 199 11.01 -12.35 17.30
N ASN A 200 11.93 -13.29 17.52
CA ASN A 200 11.62 -14.54 18.22
C ASN A 200 12.26 -14.46 19.61
N SER A 201 11.50 -14.00 20.61
CA SER A 201 11.78 -14.40 21.99
C SER A 201 11.58 -15.92 22.05
N ARG A 202 12.70 -16.66 22.07
CA ARG A 202 12.99 -18.10 22.29
C ARG A 202 11.91 -19.11 22.79
N ARG A 203 10.59 -18.93 22.67
CA ARG A 203 9.60 -19.75 23.40
C ARG A 203 8.41 -20.32 22.63
N ALA A 204 8.49 -20.48 21.31
CA ALA A 204 7.44 -21.19 20.55
C ALA A 204 8.02 -22.22 19.58
N ARG A 205 8.72 -23.24 20.10
CA ARG A 205 8.84 -24.54 19.42
C ARG A 205 7.77 -25.46 19.97
N ARG A 206 6.61 -25.47 19.34
CA ARG A 206 5.67 -26.60 19.18
C ARG A 206 4.33 -26.03 18.72
N THR A 207 4.11 -26.07 17.41
CA THR A 207 2.96 -26.71 16.76
C THR A 207 3.06 -26.43 15.25
N SER A 208 2.90 -27.51 14.49
CA SER A 208 2.99 -27.60 13.04
C SER A 208 1.67 -27.22 12.35
N ALA A 209 1.80 -26.77 11.09
CA ALA A 209 0.77 -26.61 10.03
C ALA A 209 -0.27 -25.50 10.28
N SER A 210 -0.66 -24.64 9.34
CA SER A 210 -0.48 -24.54 7.88
C SER A 210 -0.22 -23.08 7.50
N ARG A 211 0.63 -22.83 6.49
CA ARG A 211 1.08 -21.48 6.09
C ARG A 211 0.40 -21.08 4.79
N SER A 212 -0.50 -20.09 4.85
CA SER A 212 -1.01 -19.38 3.67
C SER A 212 -0.64 -17.90 3.76
N GLY A 213 -0.16 -17.33 2.64
CA GLY A 213 0.26 -15.94 2.50
C GLY A 213 -0.87 -14.94 2.77
N VAL A 214 -0.55 -13.91 3.55
CA VAL A 214 -1.47 -12.85 3.98
C VAL A 214 -0.88 -11.52 3.54
N ASN A 215 -1.65 -10.66 2.88
CA ASN A 215 -1.24 -9.32 2.48
C ASN A 215 -1.88 -8.26 3.38
N ILE A 216 -1.13 -7.19 3.67
CA ILE A 216 -1.64 -5.99 4.35
C ILE A 216 -1.91 -4.94 3.28
N THR A 217 -3.13 -4.92 2.78
CA THR A 217 -3.64 -3.79 2.01
C THR A 217 -5.07 -3.56 2.43
N ARG A 218 -5.43 -2.33 2.78
CA ARG A 218 -6.80 -1.95 3.07
C ARG A 218 -7.28 -1.02 1.96
N ALA A 219 -8.38 -1.42 1.31
CA ALA A 219 -9.16 -0.59 0.40
C ALA A 219 -10.04 0.37 1.21
#